data_AF-A0A9P7EFR9-F1
#
_entry.id   AF-A0A9P7EFR9-F1
#
_cell.length_a   1.000
_cell.length_b   1.000
_cell.length_c   1.000
_cell.angle_alpha   90.00
_cell.angle_beta   90.00
_cell.angle_gamma   90.00
#
_symmetry.space_group_name_H-M   'P 1'
#
loop_
_entity.id
_entity.type
_entity.pdbx_description
1 polymer ?
#
loop_
_entity_poly.entity_id
_entity_poly.type
_entity_poly.pdbx_seq_one_letter_code
_entity_poly.pdbx_strand_id
1 'polypeptide(L)'
;MIGSFLFPFDICGKTCTARINVCIIGEDQTTVMLVQDKKLKDPKPQVIATTIAAFANNNEIRTMSRRPRLPTITFPAITMHGTYPVFYKIKVTTQLYDAVASGMYPPTAAHVLRYIPDLPLPYNEGMHFLQNRIEILACLEAFKQFL
;
A
#
# COMPACT_ATOMS: atom_id res chain seq x y z
N MET A 1 3.42 0.11 -20.15
CA MET A 1 2.29 -0.82 -20.12
C MET A 1 1.69 -0.75 -18.73
N ILE A 2 0.50 -0.18 -18.55
CA ILE A 2 -0.14 -0.05 -17.23
C ILE A 2 -0.80 -1.40 -16.91
N GLY A 3 -0.03 -2.32 -16.32
CA GLY A 3 -0.53 -3.60 -15.85
C GLY A 3 -1.03 -3.46 -14.42
N SER A 4 -2.25 -3.92 -14.14
CA SER A 4 -2.68 -4.13 -12.76
C SER A 4 -1.97 -5.35 -12.19
N PHE A 5 -1.33 -5.22 -11.02
CA PHE A 5 -0.69 -6.36 -10.35
C PHE A 5 -1.70 -7.09 -9.46
N LEU A 6 -1.55 -8.41 -9.39
CA LEU A 6 -2.39 -9.31 -8.64
C LEU A 6 -1.53 -10.01 -7.59
N PHE A 7 -1.84 -9.82 -6.32
CA PHE A 7 -1.13 -10.48 -5.23
C PHE A 7 -2.06 -11.52 -4.58
N PRO A 8 -1.77 -12.82 -4.72
CA PRO A 8 -2.49 -13.86 -4.00
C PRO A 8 -2.11 -13.83 -2.52
N PHE A 9 -3.08 -14.07 -1.65
CA PHE A 9 -2.87 -14.23 -0.21
C PHE A 9 -4.07 -14.90 0.45
N ASP A 10 -3.88 -15.48 1.63
CA ASP A 10 -4.97 -16.18 2.31
C ASP A 10 -5.79 -15.23 3.20
N ILE A 11 -7.11 -15.42 3.17
CA ILE A 11 -8.08 -14.77 4.04
C ILE A 11 -9.04 -15.84 4.54
N CYS A 12 -9.15 -16.00 5.86
CA CYS A 12 -10.05 -16.98 6.49
C CYS A 12 -9.93 -18.40 5.88
N GLY A 13 -8.71 -18.86 5.61
CA GLY A 13 -8.41 -20.17 5.03
C GLY A 13 -8.67 -20.30 3.52
N LYS A 14 -8.96 -19.19 2.83
CA LYS A 14 -9.19 -19.18 1.38
C LYS A 14 -8.18 -18.28 0.69
N THR A 15 -7.55 -18.80 -0.36
CA THR A 15 -6.70 -17.99 -1.23
C THR A 15 -7.55 -16.99 -2.00
N CYS A 16 -7.27 -15.71 -1.76
CA CYS A 16 -7.90 -14.56 -2.37
C CYS A 16 -6.83 -13.76 -3.14
N THR A 17 -7.26 -12.83 -3.99
CA THR A 17 -6.35 -11.99 -4.76
C THR A 17 -6.63 -10.52 -4.52
N ALA A 18 -5.63 -9.78 -4.05
CA ALA A 18 -5.68 -8.34 -4.01
C ALA A 18 -5.19 -7.75 -5.34
N ARG A 19 -5.97 -6.84 -5.92
CA ARG A 19 -5.60 -6.12 -7.14
C ARG A 19 -5.09 -4.74 -6.83
N ILE A 20 -3.92 -4.41 -7.38
CA ILE A 20 -3.34 -3.06 -7.35
C ILE A 20 -3.21 -2.46 -8.74
N ASN A 21 -3.33 -1.14 -8.85
CA ASN A 21 -3.15 -0.44 -10.11
C ASN A 21 -1.68 -0.29 -10.51
N VAL A 22 -0.83 0.14 -9.58
CA VAL A 22 0.59 0.39 -9.82
C VAL A 22 1.36 0.00 -8.56
N CYS A 23 2.50 -0.66 -8.71
CA CYS A 23 3.46 -0.86 -7.62
C CYS A 23 4.88 -0.52 -8.10
N ILE A 24 5.74 -0.20 -7.15
CA ILE A 24 7.19 -0.13 -7.38
C ILE A 24 7.79 -1.43 -6.86
N ILE A 25 8.62 -2.05 -7.68
CA ILE A 25 9.30 -3.30 -7.39
C ILE A 25 10.80 -2.97 -7.23
N GLY A 26 11.39 -3.40 -6.12
CA GLY A 26 12.81 -3.26 -5.85
C GLY A 26 13.66 -4.24 -6.67
N GLU A 27 14.98 -4.09 -6.59
CA GLU A 27 15.91 -4.95 -7.35
C GLU A 27 15.76 -6.44 -7.02
N ASP A 28 15.34 -6.78 -5.80
CA ASP A 28 15.10 -8.15 -5.36
C ASP A 28 13.71 -8.70 -5.70
N GLN A 29 13.00 -8.04 -6.63
CA GLN A 29 11.63 -8.36 -7.06
C GLN A 29 10.56 -8.20 -5.96
N THR A 30 10.92 -7.68 -4.78
CA THR A 30 9.94 -7.39 -3.74
C THR A 30 9.23 -6.05 -4.01
N THR A 31 7.95 -5.98 -3.65
CA THR A 31 7.20 -4.74 -3.73
C THR A 31 7.66 -3.79 -2.64
N VAL A 32 8.06 -2.57 -3.01
CA VAL A 32 8.50 -1.52 -2.08
C VAL A 32 7.45 -0.44 -1.89
N MET A 33 6.59 -0.21 -2.89
CA MET A 33 5.53 0.81 -2.82
C MET A 33 4.27 0.37 -3.56
N LEU A 34 3.13 0.82 -3.05
CA LEU A 34 1.81 0.51 -3.58
C LEU A 34 1.09 1.81 -3.96
N VAL A 35 0.61 1.90 -5.20
CA VAL A 35 -0.24 3.02 -5.65
C VAL A 35 -1.58 2.47 -6.15
N GLN A 36 -2.65 2.91 -5.48
CA GLN A 36 -4.01 2.46 -5.73
C GLN A 36 -4.86 3.61 -6.24
N ASP A 37 -5.44 3.45 -7.43
CA ASP A 37 -6.47 4.38 -7.88
C ASP A 37 -7.78 4.10 -7.13
N LYS A 38 -8.44 5.13 -6.62
CA LYS A 38 -9.64 5.00 -5.80
C LYS A 38 -10.81 4.56 -6.68
N LYS A 39 -11.13 3.26 -6.62
CA LYS A 39 -12.33 2.68 -7.24
C LYS A 39 -13.54 2.63 -6.31
N LEU A 40 -13.30 2.66 -4.99
CA LEU A 40 -14.32 2.55 -3.95
C LEU A 40 -14.53 3.88 -3.22
N LYS A 41 -15.71 4.06 -2.62
CA LYS A 41 -16.05 5.26 -1.84
C LYS A 41 -15.05 5.50 -0.68
N ASP A 42 -14.59 4.42 -0.05
CA ASP A 42 -13.51 4.40 0.94
C ASP A 42 -12.33 3.52 0.44
N PRO A 43 -11.15 4.10 0.15
CA PRO A 43 -10.00 3.34 -0.33
C PRO A 43 -9.24 2.63 0.80
N LYS A 44 -9.50 2.93 2.08
CA LYS A 44 -8.73 2.38 3.21
C LYS A 44 -8.74 0.84 3.26
N PRO A 45 -9.89 0.15 3.17
CA PRO A 45 -9.89 -1.32 3.26
C PRO A 45 -9.08 -1.94 2.12
N GLN A 46 -9.19 -1.37 0.92
CA GLN A 46 -8.50 -1.86 -0.26
C GLN A 46 -6.98 -1.70 -0.13
N VAL A 47 -6.48 -0.51 0.24
CA VAL A 47 -5.03 -0.30 0.38
C VAL A 47 -4.44 -1.17 1.50
N ILE A 48 -5.16 -1.38 2.59
CA ILE A 48 -4.73 -2.27 3.69
C ILE A 48 -4.64 -3.72 3.21
N ALA A 49 -5.71 -4.24 2.58
CA ALA A 49 -5.74 -5.61 2.07
C ALA A 49 -4.61 -5.85 1.04
N THR A 50 -4.41 -4.93 0.11
CA THR A 50 -3.34 -5.00 -0.88
C THR A 50 -1.95 -4.96 -0.23
N THR A 51 -1.78 -4.20 0.85
CA THR A 51 -0.50 -4.17 1.58
C THR A 51 -0.21 -5.49 2.30
N ILE A 52 -1.23 -6.12 2.88
CA ILE A 52 -1.10 -7.44 3.49
C ILE A 52 -0.75 -8.49 2.42
N ALA A 53 -1.38 -8.42 1.26
CA ALA A 53 -1.06 -9.29 0.13
C ALA A 53 0.38 -9.09 -0.38
N ALA A 54 0.84 -7.84 -0.48
CA ALA A 54 2.22 -7.52 -0.85
C ALA A 54 3.23 -8.07 0.18
N PHE A 55 2.92 -8.02 1.48
CA PHE A 55 3.73 -8.64 2.52
C PHE A 55 3.85 -10.16 2.34
N ALA A 56 2.75 -10.85 2.04
CA ALA A 56 2.73 -12.28 1.79
C ALA A 56 3.59 -12.62 0.56
N ASN A 57 3.34 -11.95 -0.56
CA ASN A 57 4.06 -12.12 -1.81
C ASN A 57 5.57 -11.83 -1.67
N ASN A 58 5.95 -10.75 -0.98
CA ASN A 58 7.37 -10.44 -0.73
C ASN A 58 8.06 -11.56 0.06
N ASN A 59 7.41 -12.10 1.08
CA ASN A 59 7.96 -13.20 1.86
C ASN A 59 8.05 -14.51 1.07
N GLU A 60 7.13 -14.73 0.13
CA GLU A 60 7.20 -15.86 -0.79
C GLU A 60 8.38 -15.73 -1.75
N ILE A 61 8.53 -14.57 -2.42
CA ILE A 61 9.67 -14.26 -3.31
C ILE A 61 11.00 -14.43 -2.58
N ARG A 62 11.09 -13.98 -1.34
CA ARG A 62 12.28 -14.16 -0.50
C ARG A 62 12.57 -15.64 -0.25
N THR A 63 11.54 -16.42 0.08
CA THR A 63 11.66 -17.86 0.32
C THR A 63 12.13 -18.59 -0.95
N MET A 64 11.54 -18.29 -2.11
CA MET A 64 11.98 -18.82 -3.41
C MET A 64 13.44 -18.46 -3.70
N SER A 65 13.85 -17.26 -3.30
CA SER A 65 15.22 -16.76 -3.42
C SER A 65 16.16 -17.23 -2.29
N ARG A 66 15.75 -18.21 -1.47
CA ARG A 66 16.50 -18.76 -0.32
C ARG A 66 16.92 -17.71 0.71
N ARG A 67 16.18 -16.61 0.81
CA ARG A 67 16.35 -15.58 1.83
C ARG A 67 15.36 -15.82 2.98
N PRO A 68 15.71 -15.49 4.22
CA PRO A 68 14.79 -15.61 5.34
C PRO A 68 13.59 -14.67 5.16
N ARG A 69 12.40 -15.12 5.56
CA ARG A 69 11.20 -14.28 5.62
C ARG A 69 11.42 -13.10 6.57
N LEU A 70 10.89 -11.94 6.23
CA LEU A 70 10.86 -10.77 7.10
C LEU A 70 9.61 -10.86 8.00
N PRO A 71 9.78 -10.79 9.34
CA PRO A 71 8.66 -10.86 10.27
C PRO A 71 7.81 -9.58 10.26
N THR A 72 8.33 -8.50 9.66
CA THR A 72 7.69 -7.19 9.60
C THR A 72 8.21 -6.43 8.40
N ILE A 73 7.32 -5.75 7.68
CA ILE A 73 7.66 -4.80 6.60
C ILE A 73 6.77 -3.57 6.77
N THR A 74 7.34 -2.38 6.56
CA THR A 74 6.58 -1.14 6.52
C THR A 74 6.48 -0.68 5.07
N PHE A 75 5.27 -0.56 4.56
CA PHE A 75 5.02 -0.16 3.18
C PHE A 75 4.58 1.29 3.11
N PRO A 76 5.24 2.13 2.30
CA PRO A 76 4.63 3.33 1.76
C PRO A 76 3.54 2.96 0.75
N ALA A 77 2.38 3.58 0.88
CA ALA A 77 1.30 3.44 -0.08
C ALA A 77 0.64 4.78 -0.39
N ILE A 78 0.12 4.93 -1.61
CA ILE A 78 -0.62 6.10 -2.05
C ILE A 78 -1.97 5.65 -2.59
N THR A 79 -3.04 6.35 -2.21
CA THR A 79 -4.33 6.25 -2.89
C THR A 79 -4.59 7.52 -3.68
N MET A 80 -5.04 7.41 -4.92
CA MET A 80 -5.35 8.56 -5.79
C MET A 80 -6.86 8.77 -5.90
N HIS A 81 -7.34 10.00 -5.76
CA HIS A 81 -8.69 10.42 -6.15
C HIS A 81 -8.57 11.43 -7.29
N GLY A 82 -8.75 10.97 -8.53
CA GLY A 82 -8.31 11.74 -9.69
C GLY A 82 -6.80 11.96 -9.61
N THR A 83 -6.36 13.20 -9.50
CA THR A 83 -4.95 13.56 -9.34
C THR A 83 -4.57 13.94 -7.90
N TYR A 84 -5.48 13.80 -6.93
CA TYR A 84 -5.24 14.09 -5.52
C TYR A 84 -4.73 12.85 -4.76
N PRO A 85 -3.50 12.84 -4.22
CA PRO A 85 -2.98 11.71 -3.46
C PRO A 85 -3.34 11.79 -1.98
N VAL A 86 -3.53 10.62 -1.37
CA VAL A 86 -3.49 10.42 0.08
C VAL A 86 -2.38 9.42 0.38
N PHE A 87 -1.52 9.75 1.33
CA PHE A 87 -0.31 9.00 1.65
C PHE A 87 -0.54 8.11 2.87
N TYR A 88 0.03 6.91 2.85
CA TYR A 88 -0.09 5.93 3.92
C TYR A 88 1.27 5.31 4.25
N LYS A 89 1.49 5.05 5.52
CA LYS A 89 2.58 4.20 6.00
C LYS A 89 1.98 3.07 6.82
N ILE A 90 2.10 1.86 6.30
CA ILE A 90 1.39 0.68 6.81
C ILE A 90 2.43 -0.35 7.25
N LYS A 91 2.47 -0.64 8.55
CA LYS A 91 3.33 -1.69 9.10
C LYS A 91 2.55 -3.00 9.11
N VAL A 92 3.03 -3.99 8.35
CA VAL A 92 2.48 -5.35 8.34
C VAL A 92 3.45 -6.28 9.04
N THR A 93 2.92 -7.14 9.92
CA THR A 93 3.66 -8.16 10.65
C THR A 93 3.18 -9.54 10.27
N THR A 94 4.01 -10.56 10.50
CA THR A 94 3.60 -11.97 10.34
C THR A 94 2.35 -12.27 11.18
N GLN A 95 2.30 -11.78 12.42
CA GLN A 95 1.13 -11.97 13.30
C GLN A 95 -0.15 -11.35 12.72
N LEU A 96 -0.05 -10.16 12.10
CA LEU A 96 -1.20 -9.55 11.43
C LEU A 96 -1.63 -10.39 10.22
N TYR A 97 -0.67 -10.84 9.41
CA TYR A 97 -0.95 -11.71 8.26
C TYR A 97 -1.61 -13.02 8.69
N ASP A 98 -1.06 -13.71 9.69
CA ASP A 98 -1.57 -14.99 10.19
C ASP A 98 -2.99 -14.84 10.77
N ALA A 99 -3.27 -13.74 11.47
CA ALA A 99 -4.60 -13.43 11.97
C ALA A 99 -5.60 -13.26 10.82
N VAL A 100 -5.24 -12.52 9.76
CA VAL A 100 -6.08 -12.35 8.57
C VAL A 100 -6.28 -13.67 7.83
N ALA A 101 -5.21 -14.45 7.66
CA ALA A 101 -5.24 -15.75 6.99
C ALA A 101 -6.11 -16.76 7.75
N SER A 102 -6.09 -16.74 9.09
CA SER A 102 -6.91 -17.61 9.93
C SER A 102 -8.32 -17.06 10.22
N GLY A 103 -8.62 -15.81 9.85
CA GLY A 103 -9.89 -15.17 10.18
C GLY A 103 -10.02 -14.80 11.66
N MET A 104 -8.89 -14.65 12.36
CA MET A 104 -8.81 -14.32 13.78
C MET A 104 -8.50 -12.83 13.98
N TYR A 105 -8.81 -12.33 15.18
CA TYR A 105 -8.40 -10.99 15.58
C TYR A 105 -6.90 -10.98 15.93
N PRO A 106 -6.09 -10.04 15.38
CA PRO A 106 -4.68 -9.97 15.72
C PRO A 106 -4.51 -9.52 17.17
N PRO A 107 -3.64 -10.16 17.97
CA PRO A 107 -3.46 -9.81 19.38
C PRO A 107 -2.74 -8.46 19.57
N THR A 108 -2.06 -7.96 18.53
CA THR A 108 -1.46 -6.62 18.51
C THR A 108 -2.19 -5.74 17.50
N ALA A 109 -2.57 -4.53 17.92
CA ALA A 109 -3.20 -3.56 17.03
C ALA A 109 -2.28 -3.20 15.85
N ALA A 110 -2.84 -3.23 14.64
CA ALA A 110 -2.16 -2.74 13.45
C ALA A 110 -2.28 -1.22 13.36
N HIS A 111 -1.15 -0.53 13.22
CA HIS A 111 -1.12 0.92 13.08
C HIS A 111 -0.95 1.31 11.61
N VAL A 112 -1.90 2.13 11.12
CA VAL A 112 -1.85 2.75 9.80
C VAL A 112 -1.72 4.24 9.98
N LEU A 113 -0.59 4.80 9.56
CA LEU A 113 -0.43 6.25 9.50
C LEU A 113 -0.96 6.74 8.16
N ARG A 114 -1.76 7.79 8.19
CA ARG A 114 -2.38 8.40 7.00
C ARG A 114 -2.11 9.90 7.02
N TYR A 115 -1.65 10.40 5.90
CA TYR A 115 -1.44 11.83 5.67
C TYR A 115 -2.26 12.29 4.46
N ILE A 116 -3.04 13.34 4.67
CA ILE A 116 -3.91 13.97 3.68
C ILE A 116 -3.28 15.34 3.41
N PRO A 117 -2.77 15.61 2.19
CA PRO A 117 -2.17 16.90 1.88
C PRO A 117 -3.15 18.04 2.14
N ASP A 118 -2.69 19.03 2.89
CA ASP A 118 -3.39 20.30 3.04
C ASP A 118 -3.14 21.14 1.80
N LEU A 119 -4.21 21.53 1.09
CA LEU A 119 -4.12 22.15 -0.22
C LEU A 119 -4.68 23.58 -0.19
N PRO A 120 -4.03 24.53 -0.90
CA PRO A 120 -4.54 25.90 -1.02
C PRO A 120 -5.91 25.98 -1.70
N LEU A 121 -6.23 25.04 -2.59
CA LEU A 121 -7.50 24.96 -3.30
C LEU A 121 -8.18 23.60 -3.05
N PRO A 122 -9.52 23.50 -3.24
CA PRO A 122 -10.27 22.28 -2.98
C PRO A 122 -9.66 21.00 -3.60
N TYR A 123 -9.71 19.89 -2.87
CA TYR A 123 -9.06 18.64 -3.25
C TYR A 123 -9.60 18.02 -4.54
N ASN A 124 -10.85 18.33 -4.93
CA ASN A 124 -11.45 17.87 -6.17
C ASN A 124 -10.76 18.46 -7.42
N GLU A 125 -10.04 19.58 -7.25
CA GLU A 125 -9.20 20.15 -8.30
C GLU A 125 -7.88 19.39 -8.48
N GLY A 126 -7.45 18.64 -7.46
CA GLY A 126 -6.21 17.85 -7.49
C GLY A 126 -5.02 18.66 -8.01
N MET A 127 -4.37 18.15 -9.05
CA MET A 127 -3.20 18.74 -9.72
C MET A 127 -3.56 19.76 -10.82
N HIS A 128 -4.81 20.18 -10.98
CA HIS A 128 -5.20 21.12 -12.05
C HIS A 128 -4.52 22.48 -11.91
N PHE A 129 -4.49 23.03 -10.69
CA PHE A 129 -3.89 24.32 -10.40
C PHE A 129 -2.42 24.21 -9.97
N LEU A 130 -1.62 25.21 -10.32
CA LEU A 130 -0.19 25.26 -9.99
C LEU A 130 0.04 25.19 -8.47
N GLN A 131 -0.77 25.91 -7.68
CA GLN A 131 -0.65 25.97 -6.22
C GLN A 131 -0.80 24.59 -5.59
N ASN A 132 -1.82 23.84 -5.98
CA ASN A 132 -1.99 22.46 -5.50
C ASN A 132 -0.86 21.54 -5.98
N ARG A 133 -0.37 21.70 -7.21
CA ARG A 133 0.75 20.90 -7.72
C ARG A 133 2.02 21.09 -6.89
N ILE A 134 2.34 22.32 -6.50
CA ILE A 134 3.52 22.61 -5.68
C ILE A 134 3.44 21.82 -4.36
N GLU A 135 2.31 21.93 -3.65
CA GLU A 135 2.13 21.24 -2.36
C GLU A 135 2.08 19.72 -2.50
N ILE A 136 1.37 19.20 -3.51
CA ILE A 136 1.28 17.76 -3.75
C ILE A 136 2.67 17.18 -4.07
N LEU A 137 3.45 17.85 -4.92
CA LEU A 137 4.79 17.40 -5.27
C LEU A 137 5.77 17.53 -4.11
N ALA A 138 5.66 18.58 -3.28
CA ALA A 138 6.44 18.70 -2.05
C ALA A 138 6.13 17.55 -1.06
N CYS A 139 4.86 17.21 -0.89
CA CYS A 139 4.44 16.06 -0.09
C CYS A 139 4.99 14.75 -0.66
N LEU A 140 4.92 14.55 -1.98
CA LEU A 140 5.47 13.37 -2.63
C LEU A 140 6.99 13.27 -2.44
N GLU A 141 7.72 14.38 -2.56
CA GLU A 141 9.16 14.43 -2.35
C GLU A 141 9.52 14.05 -0.91
N ALA A 142 8.83 14.65 0.08
CA ALA A 142 9.00 14.28 1.48
C ALA A 142 8.64 12.80 1.74
N PHE A 143 7.71 12.23 0.98
CA PHE A 143 7.28 10.84 1.13
C PHE A 143 8.28 9.83 0.57
N LYS A 144 9.10 10.21 -0.42
CA LYS A 144 10.11 9.33 -1.03
C LYS A 144 11.14 8.79 -0.05
N GLN A 145 11.37 9.44 1.09
CA GLN A 145 12.27 8.96 2.14
C GLN A 145 11.87 7.59 2.73
N PHE A 146 10.65 7.11 2.43
CA PHE A 146 10.15 5.81 2.89
C PHE A 146 10.27 4.70 1.84
N LEU A 147 10.86 4.99 0.66
CA LEU A 147 11.10 4.04 -0.43
C LEU A 147 12.44 3.31 -0.28
#